data_AF-A0A9Q0KFQ3-F1
#
_entry.id   AF-A0A9Q0KFQ3-F1
#
_cell.length_a   1.000
_cell.length_b   1.000
_cell.length_c   1.000
_cell.angle_alpha   90.00
_cell.angle_beta   90.00
_cell.angle_gamma   90.00
#
_symmetry.space_group_name_H-M   'P 1'
#
loop_
_entity.id
_entity.type
_entity.pdbx_description
1 polymer ?
#
loop_
_entity_poly.entity_id
_entity_poly.type
_entity_poly.pdbx_seq_one_letter_code
_entity_poly.pdbx_strand_id
1 'polypeptide(L)'
;MISFSYTKEVTIVVQTCVFLVLGFIYVHTAGVFASNVSVPLGRSSFPEGFIFGTGSSAYQYEGAAFADGKGPSIWDTFTHRYPGKIADHSNGDVALDSYHRYKTSQKGKIGITLVSNWMEPFSTSQPDIAASHRALDFMLGWFMSPLTYGYYPRTMRTLVGDRLPEFSKNQSLMVKGSLDFLGLNYYTANYAADDVQLNKTLIISSTTDSHVHFTVSKNGTLIGAPSGAAGLYVYPRGIRELLIYTKEKYRNPVIFITENGYGELNSHTQFVQEALKDDVRTEFYLSHLSYLRTAIEDGVDVRGFFAWSLLDNFEWNSGYTLRFGINYVDNNDSLKRYPKRSAIWFKNFLRR
;
A
#
# COMPACT_ATOMS: atom_id res chain seq x y z
N MET A 1 -27.48 -50.99 58.31
CA MET A 1 -26.73 -51.92 57.45
C MET A 1 -26.24 -51.12 56.26
N ILE A 2 -24.95 -50.78 56.32
CA ILE A 2 -24.01 -50.30 55.28
C ILE A 2 -24.55 -49.34 54.20
N SER A 3 -24.24 -48.06 54.42
CA SER A 3 -24.14 -46.98 53.42
C SER A 3 -22.87 -47.17 52.58
N PHE A 4 -22.96 -46.99 51.26
CA PHE A 4 -21.81 -46.70 50.41
C PHE A 4 -22.03 -45.38 49.67
N SER A 5 -21.13 -44.45 49.98
CA SER A 5 -20.93 -43.15 49.35
C SER A 5 -20.22 -43.32 48.01
N TYR A 6 -20.78 -42.74 46.94
CA TYR A 6 -20.14 -42.66 45.63
C TYR A 6 -20.24 -41.23 45.08
N THR A 7 -19.68 -40.28 45.82
CA THR A 7 -19.55 -38.88 45.35
C THR A 7 -18.35 -38.24 46.02
N LYS A 8 -17.15 -38.50 45.48
CA LYS A 8 -15.96 -37.64 45.69
C LYS A 8 -14.81 -37.93 44.74
N GLU A 9 -14.67 -39.14 44.19
CA GLU A 9 -13.52 -39.47 43.33
C GLU A 9 -13.71 -39.10 41.85
N VAL A 10 -14.93 -39.16 41.30
CA VAL A 10 -15.16 -38.83 39.87
C VAL A 10 -15.03 -37.32 39.59
N THR A 11 -15.35 -36.47 40.57
CA THR A 11 -15.19 -35.01 40.41
C THR A 11 -13.73 -34.59 40.38
N ILE A 12 -12.85 -35.28 41.12
CA ILE A 12 -11.42 -34.95 41.18
C ILE A 12 -10.71 -35.32 39.86
N VAL A 13 -11.08 -36.44 39.23
CA VAL A 13 -10.48 -36.85 37.94
C VAL A 13 -10.88 -35.90 36.80
N VAL A 14 -12.14 -35.42 36.77
CA VAL A 14 -12.59 -34.47 35.75
C VAL A 14 -11.97 -33.08 35.96
N GLN A 15 -11.81 -32.61 37.21
CA GLN A 15 -11.12 -31.33 37.47
C GLN A 15 -9.63 -31.40 37.13
N THR A 16 -8.94 -32.50 37.41
CA THR A 16 -7.49 -32.64 37.14
C THR A 16 -7.19 -32.72 35.64
N CYS A 17 -8.06 -33.37 34.84
CA CYS A 17 -7.90 -33.42 33.38
C CYS A 17 -8.18 -32.06 32.70
N VAL A 18 -9.10 -31.25 33.22
CA VAL A 18 -9.38 -29.91 32.65
C VAL A 18 -8.22 -28.94 32.92
N PHE A 19 -7.53 -29.05 34.07
CA PHE A 19 -6.34 -28.23 34.33
C PHE A 19 -5.11 -28.64 33.51
N LEU A 20 -4.95 -29.93 33.17
CA LEU A 20 -3.84 -30.38 32.31
C LEU A 20 -4.04 -30.00 30.84
N VAL A 21 -5.27 -29.99 30.32
CA VAL A 21 -5.56 -29.55 28.94
C VAL A 21 -5.49 -28.02 28.81
N LEU A 22 -5.92 -27.26 29.82
CA LEU A 22 -5.73 -25.81 29.84
C LEU A 22 -4.27 -25.41 30.07
N GLY A 23 -3.50 -26.18 30.84
CA GLY A 23 -2.05 -26.01 31.00
C GLY A 23 -1.26 -26.27 29.70
N PHE A 24 -1.65 -27.29 28.92
CA PHE A 24 -1.01 -27.57 27.63
C PHE A 24 -1.40 -26.57 26.52
N ILE A 25 -2.61 -26.00 26.55
CA ILE A 25 -3.00 -24.92 25.64
C ILE A 25 -2.30 -23.59 26.02
N TYR A 26 -2.00 -23.38 27.30
CA TYR A 26 -1.27 -22.19 27.75
C TYR A 26 0.26 -22.30 27.50
N VAL A 27 0.82 -23.51 27.52
CA VAL A 27 2.27 -23.74 27.31
C VAL A 27 2.67 -23.88 25.83
N HIS A 28 1.71 -23.95 24.89
CA HIS A 28 1.99 -23.81 23.45
C HIS A 28 1.71 -22.41 22.87
N THR A 29 1.33 -21.44 23.71
CA THR A 29 1.18 -20.04 23.29
C THR A 29 2.14 -19.06 23.99
N ALA A 30 2.99 -19.55 24.89
CA ALA A 30 3.99 -18.75 25.58
C ALA A 30 5.39 -19.38 25.43
N GLY A 31 6.05 -19.15 24.28
CA GLY A 31 7.40 -19.71 24.13
C GLY A 31 8.12 -19.60 22.79
N VAL A 32 8.00 -18.50 22.04
CA VAL A 32 9.13 -17.89 21.30
C VAL A 32 8.86 -16.38 21.16
N PHE A 33 8.87 -15.66 22.27
CA PHE A 33 9.23 -14.24 22.25
C PHE A 33 10.48 -14.12 23.11
N ALA A 34 11.62 -14.42 22.49
CA ALA A 34 12.88 -13.89 22.98
C ALA A 34 12.76 -12.37 22.85
N SER A 35 12.52 -11.73 24.00
CA SER A 35 12.60 -10.29 24.18
C SER A 35 14.06 -9.86 23.98
N ASN A 36 14.47 -9.71 22.72
CA ASN A 36 15.51 -8.74 22.43
C ASN A 36 14.87 -7.37 22.64
N VAL A 37 15.41 -6.62 23.59
CA VAL A 37 14.98 -5.25 23.94
C VAL A 37 14.82 -4.45 22.64
N SER A 38 13.58 -4.33 22.16
CA SER A 38 13.23 -3.53 21.01
C SER A 38 13.16 -2.10 21.50
N VAL A 39 14.10 -1.27 21.04
CA VAL A 39 13.99 0.18 21.18
C VAL A 39 12.60 0.58 20.66
N PRO A 40 11.75 1.25 21.45
CA PRO A 40 10.41 1.62 21.03
C PRO A 40 10.48 2.37 19.69
N LEU A 41 9.75 1.88 18.68
CA LEU A 41 9.69 2.53 17.37
C LEU A 41 9.08 3.93 17.57
N GLY A 42 9.83 4.99 17.26
CA GLY A 42 9.40 6.38 17.39
C GLY A 42 10.06 7.25 16.33
N ARG A 43 9.81 8.56 16.33
CA ARG A 43 10.41 9.48 15.34
C ARG A 43 11.95 9.41 15.28
N SER A 44 12.60 9.11 16.40
CA SER A 44 14.05 8.90 16.49
C SER A 44 14.54 7.60 15.85
N SER A 45 13.64 6.70 15.45
CA SER A 45 13.97 5.47 14.72
C SER A 45 14.12 5.68 13.20
N PHE A 46 13.92 6.91 12.69
CA PHE A 46 14.12 7.26 11.28
C PHE A 46 15.32 8.20 11.10
N PRO A 47 16.00 8.19 9.93
CA PRO A 47 17.15 9.04 9.66
C PRO A 47 16.87 10.54 9.85
N GLU A 48 17.92 11.29 10.16
CA GLU A 48 17.85 12.76 10.19
C GLU A 48 17.42 13.28 8.80
N GLY A 49 16.44 14.19 8.78
CA GLY A 49 15.86 14.72 7.55
C GLY A 49 14.66 13.93 6.98
N PHE A 50 14.20 12.85 7.63
CA PHE A 50 12.99 12.13 7.22
C PHE A 50 11.75 13.05 7.26
N ILE A 51 11.02 13.12 6.14
CA ILE A 51 9.97 14.13 5.92
C ILE A 51 8.61 13.59 6.35
N PHE A 52 7.90 14.43 7.10
CA PHE A 52 6.44 14.35 7.32
C PHE A 52 5.87 15.70 6.85
N GLY A 53 4.86 15.72 5.98
CA GLY A 53 4.45 16.95 5.26
C GLY A 53 2.93 17.18 5.19
N THR A 54 2.55 18.29 4.56
CA THR A 54 1.16 18.67 4.22
C THR A 54 0.90 18.49 2.72
N GLY A 55 -0.35 18.29 2.32
CA GLY A 55 -0.76 18.16 0.92
C GLY A 55 -1.15 19.48 0.25
N SER A 56 -1.22 19.47 -1.08
CA SER A 56 -1.80 20.53 -1.91
C SER A 56 -2.59 19.91 -3.08
N SER A 57 -3.27 20.73 -3.89
CA SER A 57 -4.04 20.27 -5.06
C SER A 57 -3.30 20.57 -6.36
N ALA A 58 -3.23 19.58 -7.26
CA ALA A 58 -2.52 19.68 -8.54
C ALA A 58 -2.91 20.94 -9.35
N TYR A 59 -4.22 21.21 -9.47
CA TYR A 59 -4.74 22.37 -10.21
C TYR A 59 -4.18 23.72 -9.73
N GLN A 60 -3.84 23.84 -8.44
CA GLN A 60 -3.33 25.07 -7.86
C GLN A 60 -1.82 25.26 -8.07
N TYR A 61 -1.10 24.22 -8.49
CA TYR A 61 0.37 24.21 -8.50
C TYR A 61 0.99 23.93 -9.88
N GLU A 62 0.39 23.07 -10.71
CA GLU A 62 1.01 22.56 -11.94
C GLU A 62 1.34 23.66 -12.94
N GLY A 63 0.33 24.38 -13.46
CA GLY A 63 0.55 25.48 -14.41
C GLY A 63 0.98 25.03 -15.82
N ALA A 64 0.29 24.02 -16.36
CA ALA A 64 0.58 23.45 -17.67
C ALA A 64 -0.69 22.84 -18.31
N ALA A 65 -1.82 23.57 -18.25
CA ALA A 65 -3.15 23.02 -18.47
C ALA A 65 -3.33 22.24 -19.79
N PHE A 66 -2.57 22.57 -20.83
CA PHE A 66 -2.65 21.98 -22.18
C PHE A 66 -1.30 21.45 -22.71
N ALA A 67 -0.27 21.38 -21.86
CA ALA A 67 1.06 20.93 -22.29
C ALA A 67 1.16 19.40 -22.30
N ASP A 68 2.05 18.88 -23.15
CA ASP A 68 2.58 17.51 -23.11
C ASP A 68 1.53 16.39 -23.00
N GLY A 69 0.36 16.62 -23.60
CA GLY A 69 -0.72 15.64 -23.66
C GLY A 69 -1.60 15.56 -22.40
N LYS A 70 -1.49 16.53 -21.47
CA LYS A 70 -2.41 16.64 -20.34
C LYS A 70 -3.86 16.79 -20.85
N GLY A 71 -4.74 15.91 -20.39
CA GLY A 71 -6.18 16.00 -20.63
C GLY A 71 -6.84 17.11 -19.79
N PRO A 72 -8.01 17.62 -20.22
CA PRO A 72 -8.75 18.62 -19.45
C PRO A 72 -9.28 18.04 -18.13
N SER A 73 -9.10 18.77 -17.04
CA SER A 73 -9.71 18.49 -15.75
C SER A 73 -11.10 19.14 -15.63
N ILE A 74 -11.83 18.77 -14.58
CA ILE A 74 -13.12 19.40 -14.23
C ILE A 74 -12.93 20.91 -13.98
N TRP A 75 -11.83 21.30 -13.31
CA TRP A 75 -11.52 22.69 -13.03
C TRP A 75 -11.12 23.49 -14.28
N ASP A 76 -10.38 22.87 -15.21
CA ASP A 76 -10.14 23.46 -16.53
C ASP A 76 -11.48 23.77 -17.22
N THR A 77 -12.39 22.80 -17.25
CA THR A 77 -13.70 22.99 -17.90
C THR A 77 -14.55 24.06 -17.20
N PHE A 78 -14.59 24.04 -15.87
CA PHE A 78 -15.44 24.94 -15.08
C PHE A 78 -15.00 26.41 -15.21
N THR A 79 -13.72 26.69 -15.03
CA THR A 79 -13.17 28.06 -15.05
C THR A 79 -13.28 28.70 -16.43
N HIS A 80 -13.01 27.95 -17.51
CA HIS A 80 -13.17 28.44 -18.87
C HIS A 80 -14.62 28.65 -19.29
N ARG A 81 -15.52 27.75 -18.89
CA ARG A 81 -16.94 27.83 -19.29
C ARG A 81 -17.72 28.86 -18.49
N TYR A 82 -17.32 29.12 -17.25
CA TYR A 82 -18.02 30.01 -16.33
C TYR A 82 -17.07 30.99 -15.63
N PRO A 83 -16.34 31.85 -16.37
CA PRO A 83 -15.36 32.76 -15.77
C PRO A 83 -15.99 33.70 -14.73
N GLY A 84 -17.26 34.09 -14.92
CA GLY A 84 -18.02 34.88 -13.92
C GLY A 84 -18.33 34.16 -12.60
N LYS A 85 -17.95 32.89 -12.44
CA LYS A 85 -17.98 32.17 -11.17
C LYS A 85 -16.66 32.27 -10.40
N ILE A 86 -15.61 32.80 -11.03
CA ILE A 86 -14.34 33.10 -10.38
C ILE A 86 -14.33 34.59 -10.04
N ALA A 87 -14.00 34.92 -8.79
CA ALA A 87 -14.17 36.27 -8.24
C ALA A 87 -13.42 37.35 -9.04
N ASP A 88 -12.28 37.01 -9.65
CA ASP A 88 -11.47 37.88 -10.49
C ASP A 88 -11.53 37.50 -11.98
N HIS A 89 -12.42 36.57 -12.35
CA HIS A 89 -12.57 36.04 -13.70
C HIS A 89 -11.34 35.32 -14.29
N SER A 90 -10.34 34.99 -13.46
CA SER A 90 -9.16 34.23 -13.89
C SER A 90 -9.43 32.73 -14.06
N ASN A 91 -8.44 32.00 -14.56
CA ASN A 91 -8.40 30.54 -14.60
C ASN A 91 -7.07 30.02 -14.01
N GLY A 92 -6.96 28.70 -13.85
CA GLY A 92 -5.78 28.03 -13.30
C GLY A 92 -4.74 27.59 -14.33
N ASP A 93 -4.76 28.12 -15.56
CA ASP A 93 -3.90 27.59 -16.65
C ASP A 93 -2.42 27.69 -16.34
N VAL A 94 -2.04 28.81 -15.71
CA VAL A 94 -0.67 29.11 -15.29
C VAL A 94 -0.45 28.76 -13.82
N ALA A 95 -1.45 28.93 -12.95
CA ALA A 95 -1.36 28.65 -11.52
C ALA A 95 -0.04 29.16 -10.88
N LEU A 96 0.74 28.30 -10.22
CA LEU A 96 2.09 28.62 -9.73
C LEU A 96 3.21 28.30 -10.72
N ASP A 97 2.86 27.74 -11.89
CA ASP A 97 3.77 27.37 -12.96
C ASP A 97 4.89 26.41 -12.50
N SER A 98 4.57 25.50 -11.56
CA SER A 98 5.56 24.59 -10.99
C SER A 98 6.10 23.62 -12.04
N TYR A 99 5.28 23.24 -13.02
CA TYR A 99 5.67 22.36 -14.12
C TYR A 99 6.94 22.84 -14.83
N HIS A 100 7.04 24.15 -15.11
CA HIS A 100 8.20 24.73 -15.79
C HIS A 100 9.29 25.20 -14.83
N ARG A 101 8.96 25.50 -13.55
CA ARG A 101 9.85 26.25 -12.64
C ARG A 101 10.51 25.42 -11.55
N TYR A 102 10.09 24.17 -11.34
CA TYR A 102 10.48 23.40 -10.16
C TYR A 102 12.00 23.19 -10.03
N LYS A 103 12.72 22.84 -11.10
CA LYS A 103 14.17 22.54 -10.99
C LYS A 103 15.06 23.77 -10.86
N THR A 104 14.94 24.73 -11.78
CA THR A 104 15.91 25.82 -11.93
C THR A 104 15.75 26.92 -10.90
N SER A 105 14.51 27.28 -10.55
CA SER A 105 14.23 28.41 -9.65
C SER A 105 13.85 27.97 -8.24
N GLN A 106 13.00 26.95 -8.12
CA GLN A 106 12.48 26.49 -6.83
C GLN A 106 13.40 25.46 -6.16
N LYS A 107 14.32 24.85 -6.93
CA LYS A 107 15.15 23.71 -6.51
C LYS A 107 14.32 22.55 -5.94
N GLY A 108 13.09 22.43 -6.43
CA GLY A 108 12.15 21.38 -6.09
C GLY A 108 12.52 20.05 -6.73
N LYS A 109 11.92 18.98 -6.22
CA LYS A 109 12.04 17.63 -6.75
C LYS A 109 10.70 17.16 -7.28
N ILE A 110 10.70 16.43 -8.39
CA ILE A 110 9.52 15.80 -8.96
C ILE A 110 9.69 14.29 -9.00
N GLY A 111 8.57 13.60 -8.84
CA GLY A 111 8.52 12.15 -8.90
C GLY A 111 7.16 11.70 -9.41
N ILE A 112 6.97 10.39 -9.40
CA ILE A 112 5.71 9.73 -9.72
C ILE A 112 5.37 8.76 -8.59
N THR A 113 4.08 8.60 -8.31
CA THR A 113 3.60 7.56 -7.40
C THR A 113 3.13 6.35 -8.19
N LEU A 114 3.67 5.18 -7.87
CA LEU A 114 3.30 3.90 -8.48
C LEU A 114 2.73 2.96 -7.43
N VAL A 115 1.74 2.16 -7.81
CA VAL A 115 1.19 1.09 -6.96
C VAL A 115 1.85 -0.24 -7.29
N SER A 116 2.20 -1.01 -6.26
CA SER A 116 2.59 -2.40 -6.44
C SER A 116 2.18 -3.25 -5.23
N ASN A 117 1.62 -4.42 -5.52
CA ASN A 117 1.56 -5.50 -4.55
C ASN A 117 2.93 -6.18 -4.49
N TRP A 118 3.21 -6.89 -3.40
CA TRP A 118 4.28 -7.88 -3.40
C TRP A 118 3.78 -9.17 -4.07
N MET A 119 4.62 -9.78 -4.91
CA MET A 119 4.29 -11.03 -5.61
C MET A 119 5.13 -12.15 -5.03
N GLU A 120 4.54 -12.93 -4.12
CA GLU A 120 5.16 -14.12 -3.55
C GLU A 120 5.04 -15.28 -4.56
N PRO A 121 6.10 -16.03 -4.87
CA PRO A 121 5.96 -17.20 -5.74
C PRO A 121 5.08 -18.27 -5.07
N PHE A 122 4.14 -18.85 -5.83
CA PHE A 122 3.21 -19.84 -5.30
C PHE A 122 3.93 -21.08 -4.77
N SER A 123 5.05 -21.48 -5.37
CA SER A 123 5.94 -22.54 -4.87
C SER A 123 7.41 -22.19 -5.10
N THR A 124 8.32 -23.06 -4.67
CA THR A 124 9.77 -22.93 -4.93
C THR A 124 10.16 -23.40 -6.34
N SER A 125 9.19 -23.79 -7.17
CA SER A 125 9.45 -24.20 -8.55
C SER A 125 9.92 -23.01 -9.38
N GLN A 126 10.82 -23.25 -10.34
CA GLN A 126 11.31 -22.21 -11.24
C GLN A 126 10.19 -21.53 -12.05
N PRO A 127 9.14 -22.24 -12.52
CA PRO A 127 7.99 -21.58 -13.17
C PRO A 127 7.30 -20.55 -12.27
N ASP A 128 7.00 -20.88 -11.01
CA ASP A 128 6.31 -19.95 -10.11
C ASP A 128 7.19 -18.77 -9.68
N ILE A 129 8.50 -19.00 -9.52
CA ILE A 129 9.47 -17.91 -9.31
C ILE A 129 9.52 -16.98 -10.54
N ALA A 130 9.52 -17.55 -11.75
CA ALA A 130 9.46 -16.74 -12.96
C ALA A 130 8.12 -15.99 -13.06
N ALA A 131 7.01 -16.62 -12.66
CA ALA A 131 5.68 -16.01 -12.65
C ALA A 131 5.61 -14.81 -11.69
N SER A 132 6.21 -14.89 -10.49
CA SER A 132 6.25 -13.74 -9.57
C SER A 132 7.03 -12.56 -10.15
N HIS A 133 8.16 -12.82 -10.82
CA HIS A 133 8.92 -11.78 -11.51
C HIS A 133 8.16 -11.18 -12.70
N ARG A 134 7.45 -12.00 -13.49
CA ARG A 134 6.59 -11.52 -14.57
C ARG A 134 5.44 -10.66 -14.03
N ALA A 135 4.80 -11.07 -12.94
CA ALA A 135 3.76 -10.28 -12.28
C ALA A 135 4.28 -8.90 -11.87
N LEU A 136 5.48 -8.83 -11.27
CA LEU A 136 6.11 -7.55 -10.93
C LEU A 136 6.47 -6.72 -12.16
N ASP A 137 6.89 -7.35 -13.27
CA ASP A 137 7.12 -6.64 -14.54
C ASP A 137 5.84 -6.02 -15.09
N PHE A 138 4.70 -6.72 -15.02
CA PHE A 138 3.41 -6.25 -15.53
C PHE A 138 2.68 -5.28 -14.59
N MET A 139 3.22 -5.02 -13.39
CA MET A 139 2.66 -4.05 -12.43
C MET A 139 3.63 -2.88 -12.20
N LEU A 140 4.72 -3.11 -11.49
CA LEU A 140 5.72 -2.08 -11.18
C LEU A 140 6.66 -1.82 -12.36
N GLY A 141 7.16 -2.89 -12.97
CA GLY A 141 8.16 -2.81 -14.04
C GLY A 141 7.66 -2.15 -15.31
N TRP A 142 6.36 -2.18 -15.56
CA TRP A 142 5.71 -1.53 -16.70
C TRP A 142 6.04 -0.03 -16.73
N PHE A 143 6.10 0.59 -15.55
CA PHE A 143 6.46 2.00 -15.39
C PHE A 143 7.93 2.19 -14.99
N MET A 144 8.43 1.39 -14.05
CA MET A 144 9.79 1.54 -13.52
C MET A 144 10.88 1.23 -14.55
N SER A 145 10.65 0.29 -15.48
CA SER A 145 11.66 -0.02 -16.50
C SER A 145 11.86 1.13 -17.49
N PRO A 146 10.81 1.76 -18.07
CA PRO A 146 10.98 2.98 -18.85
C PRO A 146 11.67 4.11 -18.07
N LEU A 147 11.25 4.35 -16.83
CA LEU A 147 11.82 5.40 -15.99
C LEU A 147 13.30 5.17 -15.65
N THR A 148 13.75 3.91 -15.56
CA THR A 148 15.14 3.58 -15.20
C THR A 148 16.03 3.41 -16.44
N TYR A 149 15.49 2.76 -17.47
CA TYR A 149 16.27 2.24 -18.60
C TYR A 149 15.87 2.83 -19.95
N GLY A 150 14.70 3.46 -20.06
CA GLY A 150 14.18 4.03 -21.29
C GLY A 150 13.39 3.04 -22.17
N TYR A 151 13.06 1.84 -21.66
CA TYR A 151 12.30 0.82 -22.39
C TYR A 151 11.47 -0.07 -21.45
N TYR A 152 10.42 -0.68 -21.99
CA TYR A 152 9.59 -1.65 -21.27
C TYR A 152 10.34 -2.95 -20.91
N PRO A 153 9.91 -3.69 -19.86
CA PRO A 153 10.49 -4.97 -19.49
C PRO A 153 10.55 -5.95 -20.68
N ARG A 154 11.59 -6.78 -20.73
CA ARG A 154 11.75 -7.79 -21.81
C ARG A 154 10.57 -8.77 -21.85
N THR A 155 10.10 -9.21 -20.68
CA THR A 155 8.94 -10.11 -20.51
C THR A 155 7.69 -9.53 -21.15
N MET A 156 7.38 -8.25 -20.89
CA MET A 156 6.25 -7.55 -21.51
C MET A 156 6.41 -7.45 -23.03
N ARG A 157 7.57 -7.04 -23.53
CA ARG A 157 7.81 -6.97 -24.98
C ARG A 157 7.64 -8.32 -25.67
N THR A 158 8.06 -9.41 -25.03
CA THR A 158 7.88 -10.77 -25.57
C THR A 158 6.43 -11.24 -25.55
N LEU A 159 5.70 -11.02 -24.45
CA LEU A 159 4.34 -11.56 -24.29
C LEU A 159 3.26 -10.70 -24.94
N VAL A 160 3.41 -9.37 -24.89
CA VAL A 160 2.44 -8.43 -25.47
C VAL A 160 2.68 -8.26 -26.98
N GLY A 161 3.95 -8.32 -27.41
CA GLY A 161 4.35 -8.19 -28.80
C GLY A 161 3.98 -6.83 -29.39
N ASP A 162 3.51 -6.83 -30.64
CA ASP A 162 3.22 -5.62 -31.44
C ASP A 162 2.11 -4.73 -30.84
N ARG A 163 1.34 -5.23 -29.86
CA ARG A 163 0.35 -4.42 -29.13
C ARG A 163 0.99 -3.44 -28.14
N LEU A 164 2.24 -3.68 -27.75
CA LEU A 164 2.97 -2.80 -26.83
C LEU A 164 3.64 -1.68 -27.65
N PRO A 165 3.27 -0.40 -27.46
CA PRO A 165 3.90 0.68 -28.21
C PRO A 165 5.41 0.75 -27.97
N GLU A 166 6.15 1.24 -28.97
CA GLU A 166 7.58 1.48 -28.83
C GLU A 166 7.86 2.96 -28.59
N PHE A 167 8.79 3.24 -27.67
CA PHE A 167 9.34 4.58 -27.54
C PHE A 167 10.24 4.89 -28.73
N SER A 168 10.02 6.03 -29.38
CA SER A 168 11.05 6.62 -30.23
C SER A 168 12.33 6.87 -29.41
N LYS A 169 13.47 6.98 -30.09
CA LYS A 169 14.76 7.28 -29.44
C LYS A 169 14.69 8.55 -28.56
N ASN A 170 14.00 9.59 -29.02
CA ASN A 170 13.86 10.84 -28.28
C ASN A 170 12.99 10.66 -27.02
N GLN A 171 11.87 9.93 -27.11
CA GLN A 171 11.03 9.63 -25.95
C GLN A 171 11.76 8.74 -24.93
N SER A 172 12.51 7.74 -25.40
CA SER A 172 13.32 6.87 -24.55
C SER A 172 14.37 7.67 -23.75
N LEU A 173 15.05 8.63 -24.39
CA LEU A 173 15.99 9.53 -23.73
C LEU A 173 15.29 10.48 -22.75
N MET A 174 14.07 10.92 -23.06
CA MET A 174 13.30 11.84 -22.23
C MET A 174 12.78 11.17 -20.94
N VAL A 175 12.29 9.93 -21.03
CA VAL A 175 11.72 9.20 -19.89
C VAL A 175 12.79 8.58 -18.99
N LYS A 176 13.95 8.23 -19.55
CA LYS A 176 15.03 7.60 -18.79
C LYS A 176 15.62 8.58 -17.78
N GLY A 177 15.52 8.25 -16.49
CA GLY A 177 16.03 9.05 -15.38
C GLY A 177 15.19 10.31 -15.12
N SER A 178 13.93 10.35 -15.55
CA SER A 178 13.06 11.53 -15.42
C SER A 178 12.47 11.75 -14.03
N LEU A 179 12.90 10.99 -13.01
CA LEU A 179 12.45 11.10 -11.62
C LEU A 179 13.56 11.57 -10.69
N ASP A 180 13.24 12.51 -9.81
CA ASP A 180 14.10 12.88 -8.68
C ASP A 180 13.82 11.98 -7.45
N PHE A 181 12.63 11.39 -7.38
CA PHE A 181 12.21 10.36 -6.41
C PHE A 181 11.06 9.49 -6.94
N LEU A 182 10.88 8.32 -6.35
CA LEU A 182 9.75 7.40 -6.56
C LEU A 182 8.82 7.46 -5.35
N GLY A 183 7.54 7.76 -5.59
CA GLY A 183 6.46 7.44 -4.65
C GLY A 183 6.03 5.98 -4.85
N LEU A 184 5.87 5.23 -3.77
CA LEU A 184 5.44 3.84 -3.81
C LEU A 184 4.23 3.63 -2.89
N ASN A 185 3.16 3.10 -3.46
CA ASN A 185 1.94 2.73 -2.76
C ASN A 185 1.93 1.21 -2.53
N TYR A 186 1.86 0.79 -1.28
CA TYR A 186 1.84 -0.62 -0.89
C TYR A 186 0.69 -0.91 0.08
N TYR A 187 -0.10 -1.93 -0.22
CA TYR A 187 -1.23 -2.35 0.62
C TYR A 187 -1.23 -3.84 0.94
N THR A 188 -0.82 -4.70 -0.01
CA THR A 188 -1.00 -6.15 0.12
C THR A 188 -0.02 -6.95 -0.74
N ALA A 189 -0.16 -8.28 -0.68
CA ALA A 189 0.59 -9.23 -1.46
C ALA A 189 -0.34 -10.27 -2.09
N ASN A 190 0.13 -10.91 -3.16
CA ASN A 190 -0.52 -12.06 -3.79
C ASN A 190 0.50 -13.19 -3.99
N TYR A 191 0.03 -14.43 -3.99
CA TYR A 191 0.78 -15.52 -4.59
C TYR A 191 0.64 -15.47 -6.11
N ALA A 192 1.74 -15.72 -6.80
CA ALA A 192 1.83 -15.80 -8.25
C ALA A 192 2.24 -17.21 -8.67
N ALA A 193 1.40 -17.88 -9.45
CA ALA A 193 1.68 -19.18 -10.04
C ALA A 193 1.80 -19.06 -11.57
N ASP A 194 2.63 -19.91 -12.17
CA ASP A 194 2.71 -20.02 -13.64
C ASP A 194 1.41 -20.61 -14.18
N ASP A 195 0.72 -19.88 -15.07
CA ASP A 195 -0.51 -20.38 -15.68
C ASP A 195 -0.25 -20.92 -17.09
N VAL A 196 0.03 -22.22 -17.15
CA VAL A 196 0.28 -22.92 -18.41
C VAL A 196 -0.98 -23.02 -19.27
N GLN A 197 -2.18 -22.85 -18.71
CA GLN A 197 -3.43 -22.93 -19.46
C GLN A 197 -3.75 -21.61 -20.18
N LEU A 198 -3.40 -20.45 -19.59
CA LEU A 198 -3.45 -19.16 -20.26
C LEU A 198 -2.57 -19.12 -21.52
N ASN A 199 -1.49 -19.92 -21.59
CA ASN A 199 -0.71 -20.07 -22.82
C ASN A 199 -1.52 -20.65 -24.00
N LYS A 200 -2.65 -21.32 -23.76
CA LYS A 200 -3.43 -22.05 -24.77
C LYS A 200 -4.70 -21.31 -25.22
N THR A 201 -5.21 -20.41 -24.39
CA THR A 201 -6.39 -19.61 -24.68
C THR A 201 -5.99 -18.25 -25.24
N LEU A 202 -6.41 -17.94 -26.46
CA LEU A 202 -6.22 -16.66 -27.17
C LEU A 202 -6.99 -15.48 -26.54
N ILE A 203 -7.11 -15.43 -25.21
CA ILE A 203 -7.75 -14.31 -24.51
C ILE A 203 -6.72 -13.18 -24.41
N ILE A 204 -6.74 -12.31 -25.42
CA ILE A 204 -5.90 -11.11 -25.47
C ILE A 204 -6.50 -10.07 -24.52
N SER A 205 -5.80 -9.80 -23.41
CA SER A 205 -6.19 -8.79 -22.43
C SER A 205 -4.98 -8.40 -21.59
N SER A 206 -4.90 -7.14 -21.18
CA SER A 206 -3.87 -6.69 -20.24
C SER A 206 -3.90 -7.47 -18.90
N THR A 207 -5.05 -8.06 -18.55
CA THR A 207 -5.22 -8.89 -17.34
C THR A 207 -4.70 -10.31 -17.48
N THR A 208 -4.53 -10.82 -18.70
CA THR A 208 -4.10 -12.20 -18.97
C THR A 208 -2.70 -12.26 -19.58
N ASP A 209 -2.22 -11.18 -20.19
CA ASP A 209 -0.94 -11.08 -20.92
C ASP A 209 0.31 -11.41 -20.07
N SER A 210 0.23 -11.37 -18.73
CA SER A 210 1.34 -11.77 -17.85
C SER A 210 1.52 -13.29 -17.75
N HIS A 211 0.46 -14.05 -18.09
CA HIS A 211 0.37 -15.50 -17.95
C HIS A 211 0.65 -15.95 -16.51
N VAL A 212 0.06 -15.22 -15.55
CA VAL A 212 0.17 -15.47 -14.12
C VAL A 212 -1.21 -15.72 -13.53
N HIS A 213 -1.33 -16.81 -12.78
CA HIS A 213 -2.48 -17.02 -11.92
C HIS A 213 -2.24 -16.38 -10.54
N PHE A 214 -3.03 -15.36 -10.22
CA PHE A 214 -2.98 -14.69 -8.92
C PHE A 214 -3.91 -15.37 -7.92
N THR A 215 -3.40 -15.66 -6.73
CA THR A 215 -4.23 -16.15 -5.62
C THR A 215 -3.80 -15.54 -4.30
N VAL A 216 -4.73 -15.52 -3.35
CA VAL A 216 -4.51 -15.06 -1.97
C VAL A 216 -4.44 -16.22 -1.00
N SER A 217 -4.61 -17.45 -1.47
CA SER A 217 -4.59 -18.67 -0.67
C SER A 217 -3.66 -19.71 -1.29
N LYS A 218 -2.89 -20.38 -0.42
CA LYS A 218 -2.04 -21.51 -0.77
C LYS A 218 -2.39 -22.66 0.17
N ASN A 219 -2.88 -23.77 -0.39
CA ASN A 219 -3.32 -24.95 0.37
C ASN A 219 -4.31 -24.63 1.50
N GLY A 220 -5.25 -23.71 1.26
CA GLY A 220 -6.25 -23.29 2.24
C GLY A 220 -5.75 -22.25 3.25
N THR A 221 -4.46 -21.90 3.25
CA THR A 221 -3.91 -20.83 4.09
C THR A 221 -3.84 -19.53 3.32
N LEU A 222 -4.50 -18.48 3.84
CA LEU A 222 -4.44 -17.14 3.28
C LEU A 222 -3.04 -16.55 3.41
N ILE A 223 -2.66 -15.69 2.47
CA ILE A 223 -1.36 -14.99 2.48
C ILE A 223 -1.20 -14.07 3.70
N GLY A 224 -2.31 -13.54 4.21
CA GLY A 224 -2.35 -12.69 5.39
C GLY A 224 -3.76 -12.60 5.96
N ALA A 225 -3.92 -11.88 7.08
CA ALA A 225 -5.25 -11.63 7.64
C ALA A 225 -6.06 -10.71 6.71
N PRO A 226 -7.34 -11.00 6.43
CA PRO A 226 -8.15 -10.12 5.59
C PRO A 226 -8.42 -8.78 6.27
N SER A 227 -8.48 -7.70 5.48
CA SER A 227 -9.02 -6.42 5.92
C SER A 227 -10.52 -6.31 5.60
N GLY A 228 -11.14 -5.17 5.92
CA GLY A 228 -12.50 -4.88 5.48
C GLY A 228 -12.62 -4.61 3.97
N ALA A 229 -11.51 -4.23 3.32
CA ALA A 229 -11.47 -4.04 1.88
C ALA A 229 -11.19 -5.37 1.16
N ALA A 230 -12.14 -5.79 0.31
CA ALA A 230 -12.02 -7.03 -0.45
C ALA A 230 -10.74 -7.05 -1.29
N GLY A 231 -9.99 -8.16 -1.22
CA GLY A 231 -8.73 -8.33 -1.92
C GLY A 231 -7.50 -7.78 -1.20
N LEU A 232 -7.66 -7.03 -0.10
CA LEU A 232 -6.53 -6.54 0.71
C LEU A 232 -6.32 -7.41 1.94
N TYR A 233 -5.18 -8.11 1.95
CA TYR A 233 -4.70 -8.95 3.04
C TYR A 233 -3.46 -8.34 3.69
N VAL A 234 -3.42 -8.36 5.03
CA VAL A 234 -2.33 -7.80 5.83
C VAL A 234 -1.09 -8.68 5.70
N TYR A 235 -0.12 -8.22 4.91
CA TYR A 235 1.16 -8.90 4.70
C TYR A 235 2.33 -7.93 4.88
N PRO A 236 2.74 -7.63 6.12
CA PRO A 236 3.70 -6.56 6.40
C PRO A 236 5.09 -6.82 5.78
N ARG A 237 5.51 -8.08 5.70
CA ARG A 237 6.81 -8.46 5.10
C ARG A 237 6.94 -7.99 3.65
N GLY A 238 5.85 -7.97 2.89
CA GLY A 238 5.89 -7.66 1.47
C GLY A 238 6.36 -6.22 1.16
N ILE A 239 6.18 -5.25 2.08
CA ILE A 239 6.71 -3.89 1.85
C ILE A 239 8.24 -3.91 1.81
N ARG A 240 8.88 -4.69 2.69
CA ARG A 240 10.34 -4.84 2.70
C ARG A 240 10.81 -5.53 1.43
N GLU A 241 10.20 -6.66 1.08
CA GLU A 241 10.61 -7.43 -0.10
C GLU A 241 10.47 -6.61 -1.39
N LEU A 242 9.37 -5.86 -1.52
CA LEU A 242 9.15 -4.95 -2.64
C LEU A 242 10.20 -3.83 -2.71
N LEU A 243 10.59 -3.27 -1.56
CA LEU A 243 11.61 -2.23 -1.48
C LEU A 243 13.01 -2.74 -1.82
N ILE A 244 13.39 -3.91 -1.31
CA ILE A 244 14.65 -4.58 -1.66
C ILE A 244 14.69 -4.90 -3.15
N TYR A 245 13.62 -5.49 -3.69
CA TYR A 245 13.48 -5.74 -5.12
C TYR A 245 13.63 -4.45 -5.95
N THR A 246 12.98 -3.37 -5.51
CA THR A 246 13.05 -2.07 -6.20
C THR A 246 14.47 -1.52 -6.20
N LYS A 247 15.17 -1.61 -5.05
CA LYS A 247 16.57 -1.23 -4.90
C LYS A 247 17.47 -1.98 -5.88
N GLU A 248 17.39 -3.31 -5.86
CA GLU A 248 18.25 -4.19 -6.65
C GLU A 248 18.00 -4.05 -8.15
N LYS A 249 16.73 -3.96 -8.55
CA LYS A 249 16.34 -3.96 -9.97
C LYS A 249 16.39 -2.58 -10.62
N TYR A 250 16.23 -1.49 -9.86
CA TYR A 250 16.06 -0.14 -10.43
C TYR A 250 17.05 0.90 -9.91
N ARG A 251 18.26 0.46 -9.53
CA ARG A 251 19.39 1.32 -9.13
C ARG A 251 19.15 2.14 -7.86
N ASN A 252 18.42 1.58 -6.90
CA ASN A 252 18.17 2.18 -5.59
C ASN A 252 17.72 3.66 -5.66
N PRO A 253 16.58 3.95 -6.33
CA PRO A 253 16.09 5.32 -6.41
C PRO A 253 15.77 5.85 -5.00
N VAL A 254 15.69 7.18 -4.86
CA VAL A 254 15.10 7.79 -3.67
C VAL A 254 13.62 7.42 -3.61
N ILE A 255 13.15 6.85 -2.49
CA ILE A 255 11.77 6.35 -2.34
C ILE A 255 11.03 7.11 -1.24
N PHE A 256 9.75 7.36 -1.46
CA PHE A 256 8.77 7.75 -0.46
C PHE A 256 7.64 6.73 -0.47
N ILE A 257 7.23 6.20 0.68
CA ILE A 257 5.99 5.43 0.78
C ILE A 257 4.85 6.44 0.76
N THR A 258 4.26 6.69 -0.41
CA THR A 258 3.24 7.72 -0.61
C THR A 258 1.85 7.27 -0.18
N GLU A 259 1.61 5.97 -0.12
CA GLU A 259 0.43 5.38 0.51
C GLU A 259 0.75 4.02 1.13
N ASN A 260 0.22 3.81 2.33
CA ASN A 260 0.06 2.51 2.97
C ASN A 260 -1.11 2.64 3.95
N GLY A 261 -2.07 1.73 3.92
CA GLY A 261 -3.31 1.92 4.67
C GLY A 261 -4.11 0.65 4.93
N TYR A 262 -5.03 0.74 5.89
CA TYR A 262 -5.91 -0.36 6.29
C TYR A 262 -7.38 0.05 6.14
N GLY A 263 -8.08 -0.66 5.26
CA GLY A 263 -9.50 -0.45 5.00
C GLY A 263 -10.38 -1.24 5.97
N GLU A 264 -11.28 -0.55 6.66
CA GLU A 264 -12.33 -1.16 7.48
C GLU A 264 -13.68 -1.04 6.79
N LEU A 265 -14.56 -2.02 7.01
CA LEU A 265 -15.95 -1.92 6.60
C LEU A 265 -16.66 -0.84 7.40
N ASN A 266 -17.42 0.00 6.72
CA ASN A 266 -18.31 0.97 7.33
C ASN A 266 -19.66 0.29 7.61
N SER A 267 -20.00 0.09 8.88
CA SER A 267 -21.34 -0.34 9.26
C SER A 267 -22.22 0.88 9.58
N HIS A 268 -23.36 0.98 8.90
CA HIS A 268 -24.35 2.05 9.14
C HIS A 268 -25.01 1.98 10.52
N THR A 269 -24.88 0.85 11.23
CA THR A 269 -25.44 0.66 12.57
C THR A 269 -24.41 0.84 13.69
N GLN A 270 -23.14 1.08 13.36
CA GLN A 270 -22.07 1.22 14.34
C GLN A 270 -22.11 2.60 15.00
N PHE A 271 -22.03 2.63 16.33
CA PHE A 271 -21.90 3.89 17.06
C PHE A 271 -20.54 4.53 16.79
N VAL A 272 -20.49 5.86 16.70
CA VAL A 272 -19.22 6.60 16.49
C VAL A 272 -18.15 6.15 17.47
N GLN A 273 -18.48 6.00 18.76
CA GLN A 273 -17.54 5.58 19.81
C GLN A 273 -16.91 4.19 19.58
N GLU A 274 -17.58 3.32 18.85
CA GLU A 274 -17.03 2.01 18.44
C GLU A 274 -16.16 2.17 17.20
N ALA A 275 -16.59 2.96 16.22
CA ALA A 275 -15.83 3.26 15.00
C ALA A 275 -14.49 3.98 15.27
N LEU A 276 -14.34 4.65 16.43
CA LEU A 276 -13.08 5.26 16.84
C LEU A 276 -12.05 4.25 17.38
N LYS A 277 -12.45 3.01 17.69
CA LYS A 277 -11.58 1.97 18.29
C LYS A 277 -10.93 1.08 17.21
N ASP A 278 -10.11 1.69 16.37
CA ASP A 278 -9.46 1.04 15.23
C ASP A 278 -8.07 0.48 15.56
N ASP A 279 -7.95 -0.29 16.65
CA ASP A 279 -6.66 -0.79 17.14
C ASP A 279 -5.95 -1.67 16.09
N VAL A 280 -6.71 -2.41 15.27
CA VAL A 280 -6.18 -3.23 14.16
C VAL A 280 -5.45 -2.36 13.12
N ARG A 281 -5.91 -1.13 12.86
CA ARG A 281 -5.20 -0.19 11.99
C ARG A 281 -3.87 0.24 12.60
N THR A 282 -3.81 0.37 13.93
CA THR A 282 -2.57 0.69 14.63
C THR A 282 -1.56 -0.46 14.53
N GLU A 283 -2.00 -1.70 14.72
CA GLU A 283 -1.17 -2.91 14.55
C GLU A 283 -0.67 -3.07 13.11
N PHE A 284 -1.52 -2.77 12.13
CA PHE A 284 -1.14 -2.73 10.72
C PHE A 284 0.01 -1.75 10.50
N TYR A 285 -0.11 -0.50 10.95
CA TYR A 285 0.97 0.49 10.76
C TYR A 285 2.24 0.12 11.50
N LEU A 286 2.14 -0.35 12.75
CA LEU A 286 3.31 -0.76 13.53
C LEU A 286 4.10 -1.87 12.82
N SER A 287 3.41 -2.89 12.33
CA SER A 287 4.05 -4.02 11.63
C SER A 287 4.69 -3.59 10.30
N HIS A 288 4.02 -2.77 9.49
CA HIS A 288 4.57 -2.28 8.23
C HIS A 288 5.76 -1.34 8.43
N LEU A 289 5.69 -0.43 9.40
CA LEU A 289 6.79 0.49 9.71
C LEU A 289 8.02 -0.25 10.27
N SER A 290 7.83 -1.38 10.96
CA SER A 290 8.94 -2.26 11.38
C SER A 290 9.67 -2.86 10.18
N TYR A 291 8.93 -3.40 9.20
CA TYR A 291 9.52 -3.91 7.95
C TYR A 291 10.11 -2.79 7.08
N LEU A 292 9.52 -1.60 7.08
CA LEU A 292 10.07 -0.43 6.39
C LEU A 292 11.42 -0.03 6.98
N ARG A 293 11.52 0.01 8.32
CA ARG A 293 12.77 0.31 9.02
C ARG A 293 13.87 -0.69 8.66
N THR A 294 13.57 -1.99 8.67
CA THR A 294 14.56 -3.01 8.30
C THR A 294 15.00 -2.87 6.85
N ALA A 295 14.11 -2.52 5.91
CA ALA A 295 14.51 -2.21 4.52
C ALA A 295 15.48 -1.02 4.44
N ILE A 296 15.29 0.01 5.25
CA ILE A 296 16.20 1.16 5.36
C ILE A 296 17.55 0.74 5.95
N GLU A 297 17.55 -0.08 7.01
CA GLU A 297 18.77 -0.66 7.61
C GLU A 297 19.54 -1.52 6.59
N ASP A 298 18.84 -2.22 5.69
CA ASP A 298 19.40 -2.97 4.57
C ASP A 298 19.81 -2.07 3.37
N GLY A 299 19.77 -0.75 3.55
CA GLY A 299 20.31 0.25 2.63
C GLY A 299 19.40 0.63 1.47
N VAL A 300 18.08 0.48 1.59
CA VAL A 300 17.12 1.10 0.66
C VAL A 300 16.99 2.59 1.00
N ASP A 301 17.06 3.48 0.00
CA ASP A 301 16.98 4.93 0.20
C ASP A 301 15.53 5.42 0.36
N VAL A 302 14.88 5.08 1.47
CA VAL A 302 13.53 5.56 1.80
C VAL A 302 13.60 6.82 2.67
N ARG A 303 12.91 7.89 2.26
CA ARG A 303 12.98 9.22 2.89
C ARG A 303 11.68 9.77 3.46
N GLY A 304 10.56 9.05 3.30
CA GLY A 304 9.30 9.43 3.91
C GLY A 304 8.24 8.33 3.87
N PHE A 305 7.23 8.49 4.72
CA PHE A 305 6.07 7.61 4.84
C PHE A 305 4.80 8.43 5.03
N PHE A 306 3.77 8.10 4.25
CA PHE A 306 2.48 8.78 4.25
C PHE A 306 1.37 7.75 4.45
N ALA A 307 0.67 7.86 5.58
CA ALA A 307 -0.45 6.99 5.92
C ALA A 307 -1.64 7.28 4.99
N TRP A 308 -2.19 6.22 4.38
CA TRP A 308 -3.45 6.31 3.66
C TRP A 308 -4.61 5.89 4.59
N SER A 309 -5.50 6.80 5.00
CA SER A 309 -5.56 8.22 4.63
C SER A 309 -5.80 9.10 5.85
N LEU A 310 -5.75 10.41 5.66
CA LEU A 310 -6.02 11.35 6.75
C LEU A 310 -7.47 11.25 7.24
N LEU A 311 -8.42 11.15 6.33
CA LEU A 311 -9.87 11.21 6.57
C LEU A 311 -10.56 10.04 5.89
N ASP A 312 -11.58 9.48 6.53
CA ASP A 312 -12.54 8.64 5.81
C ASP A 312 -13.13 9.44 4.65
N ASN A 313 -13.14 8.84 3.45
CA ASN A 313 -13.52 9.52 2.23
C ASN A 313 -14.23 8.56 1.25
N PHE A 314 -14.40 8.95 0.00
CA PHE A 314 -15.10 8.18 -1.02
C PHE A 314 -14.14 7.18 -1.70
N GLU A 315 -14.36 5.89 -1.49
CA GLU A 315 -13.48 4.81 -1.94
C GLU A 315 -13.94 4.22 -3.28
N TRP A 316 -13.92 5.05 -4.33
CA TRP A 316 -14.21 4.63 -5.72
C TRP A 316 -15.51 3.82 -5.84
N ASN A 317 -15.44 2.59 -6.36
CA ASN A 317 -16.58 1.70 -6.55
C ASN A 317 -17.23 1.23 -5.24
N SER A 318 -16.51 1.31 -4.12
CA SER A 318 -17.03 0.99 -2.78
C SER A 318 -17.78 2.17 -2.15
N GLY A 319 -17.71 3.37 -2.75
CA GLY A 319 -18.31 4.57 -2.21
C GLY A 319 -17.89 4.81 -0.75
N TYR A 320 -18.86 5.05 0.14
CA TYR A 320 -18.58 5.25 1.57
C TYR A 320 -18.70 3.98 2.40
N THR A 321 -18.71 2.79 1.78
CA THR A 321 -18.80 1.50 2.51
C THR A 321 -17.47 1.05 3.11
N LEU A 322 -16.38 1.73 2.78
CA LEU A 322 -15.04 1.49 3.32
C LEU A 322 -14.50 2.75 3.99
N ARG A 323 -13.64 2.55 4.99
CA ARG A 323 -12.99 3.59 5.78
C ARG A 323 -11.50 3.32 5.86
N PHE A 324 -10.70 4.15 5.22
CA PHE A 324 -9.22 4.13 5.32
C PHE A 324 -8.66 5.22 6.25
N GLY A 325 -9.47 6.20 6.64
CA GLY A 325 -9.01 7.35 7.38
C GLY A 325 -8.54 7.00 8.79
N ILE A 326 -7.45 7.62 9.24
CA ILE A 326 -7.09 7.64 10.66
C ILE A 326 -8.03 8.56 11.47
N ASN A 327 -8.80 9.41 10.79
CA ASN A 327 -9.89 10.19 11.37
C ASN A 327 -11.23 9.76 10.78
N TYR A 328 -12.19 9.53 11.66
CA TYR A 328 -13.58 9.24 11.31
C TYR A 328 -14.26 10.48 10.75
N VAL A 329 -15.06 10.29 9.69
CA VAL A 329 -15.95 11.31 9.15
C VAL A 329 -17.40 10.83 9.31
N ASP A 330 -18.21 11.65 9.99
CA ASP A 330 -19.63 11.39 10.20
C ASP A 330 -20.47 11.92 9.03
N ASN A 331 -20.84 11.04 8.12
CA ASN A 331 -21.67 11.40 6.97
C ASN A 331 -23.11 11.77 7.34
N ASN A 332 -23.56 11.45 8.56
CA ASN A 332 -24.91 11.73 9.04
C ASN A 332 -24.97 13.01 9.91
N ASP A 333 -23.83 13.50 10.40
CA ASP A 333 -23.71 14.72 11.21
C ASP A 333 -22.77 15.73 10.54
N SER A 334 -23.21 16.33 9.44
CA SER A 334 -22.52 17.46 8.76
C SER A 334 -21.03 17.23 8.47
N LEU A 335 -20.64 15.98 8.19
CA LEU A 335 -19.24 15.58 7.98
C LEU A 335 -18.37 15.90 9.19
N LYS A 336 -18.85 15.76 10.42
CA LYS A 336 -18.02 16.02 11.61
C LYS A 336 -16.85 15.04 11.69
N ARG A 337 -15.67 15.55 12.10
CA ARG A 337 -14.41 14.78 12.15
C ARG A 337 -14.08 14.40 13.59
N TYR A 338 -13.69 13.14 13.79
CA TYR A 338 -13.26 12.62 15.08
C TYR A 338 -11.97 11.81 14.92
N PRO A 339 -10.92 12.06 15.73
CA PRO A 339 -9.71 11.25 15.65
C PRO A 339 -9.99 9.83 16.14
N LYS A 340 -9.63 8.83 15.34
CA LYS A 340 -9.64 7.42 15.77
C LYS A 340 -8.41 7.14 16.65
N ARG A 341 -8.34 5.97 17.27
CA ARG A 341 -7.18 5.56 18.07
C ARG A 341 -5.90 5.57 17.25
N SER A 342 -5.94 5.18 15.97
CA SER A 342 -4.78 5.27 15.07
C SER A 342 -4.27 6.70 14.86
N ALA A 343 -5.15 7.71 14.78
CA ALA A 343 -4.71 9.12 14.72
C ALA A 343 -4.05 9.58 16.03
N ILE A 344 -4.60 9.17 17.17
CA ILE A 344 -4.01 9.47 18.48
C ILE A 344 -2.65 8.76 18.63
N TRP A 345 -2.56 7.51 18.16
CA TRP A 345 -1.33 6.75 18.12
C TRP A 345 -0.27 7.43 17.24
N PHE A 346 -0.62 7.82 16.00
CA PHE A 346 0.30 8.54 15.12
C PHE A 346 0.76 9.85 15.74
N LYS A 347 -0.14 10.62 16.37
CA LYS A 347 0.23 11.84 17.11
C LYS A 347 1.30 11.57 18.17
N ASN A 348 1.18 10.46 18.90
CA ASN A 348 2.17 10.08 19.91
C ASN A 348 3.46 9.55 19.30
N PHE A 349 3.36 8.72 18.27
CA PHE A 349 4.49 8.18 17.52
C PHE A 349 5.39 9.28 16.91
N LEU A 350 4.79 10.39 16.47
CA LEU A 350 5.48 11.52 15.85
C LEU A 350 6.09 12.51 16.86
N ARG A 351 5.77 12.41 18.15
CA ARG A 351 6.40 13.23 19.20
C ARG A 351 7.86 12.80 19.37
N ARG A 352 8.73 13.80 19.52
CA ARG A 352 10.14 13.59 19.88
C ARG A 352 10.31 13.55 21.38
#